data_AF-A0A0R3RRR3-F1
#
_entry.id   AF-A0A0R3RRR3-F1
#
_cell.length_a   1.000
_cell.length_b   1.000
_cell.length_c   1.000
_cell.angle_alpha   90.00
_cell.angle_beta   90.00
_cell.angle_gamma   90.00
#
_symmetry.space_group_name_H-M   'P 1'
#
loop_
_entity.id
_entity.type
_entity.pdbx_description
1 polymer ?
#
loop_
_entity_poly.entity_id
_entity_poly.type
_entity_poly.pdbx_seq_one_letter_code
_entity_poly.pdbx_strand_id
1 'polypeptide(L)'
;MKPMLLLILFHLINSINGCVHDGNNYKDGDTWIEKDAFVMRCRMSEDGTSWMVEITGCKIPSGATISINSTMVDGNYEWKCAKNNDGQIVMQKNLNANAKCDEHQRGEEWREKSFLYKCEAGGQKKLVACLAEGNERINIGESKEINGYTVKCEKYENGTVVLHGMRKGTLNGTTFQVECVDSKGEHHAAGSWWIDDQRFNKTCLRTGKIDVINCISKDGIKIPLDKEVISDDTKYMYVYLFQFIFI
;
A
#
# COMPACT_ATOMS: atom_id res chain seq x y z
N MET A 1 77.26 1.44 -53.92
CA MET A 1 77.32 1.36 -52.45
C MET A 1 77.60 2.75 -51.86
N LYS A 2 76.58 3.39 -51.30
CA LYS A 2 76.59 4.44 -50.24
C LYS A 2 75.12 4.85 -49.99
N PRO A 3 74.77 5.29 -48.78
CA PRO A 3 73.89 4.51 -47.91
C PRO A 3 72.45 5.04 -47.86
N MET A 4 71.55 4.09 -47.62
CA MET A 4 70.14 4.28 -47.32
C MET A 4 69.97 5.08 -46.02
N LEU A 5 69.36 6.26 -46.13
CA LEU A 5 69.00 7.12 -45.00
C LEU A 5 67.79 6.48 -44.29
N LEU A 6 68.03 5.88 -43.13
CA LEU A 6 67.02 5.27 -42.29
C LEU A 6 66.25 6.38 -41.54
N LEU A 7 65.04 6.71 -41.99
CA LEU A 7 64.10 7.57 -41.27
C LEU A 7 63.50 6.81 -40.09
N ILE A 8 64.08 6.99 -38.90
CA ILE A 8 63.52 6.49 -37.64
C ILE A 8 62.41 7.45 -37.21
N LEU A 9 61.16 7.05 -37.48
CA LEU A 9 59.97 7.72 -36.97
C LEU A 9 59.81 7.37 -35.48
N PHE A 10 60.34 8.20 -34.59
CA PHE A 10 60.04 8.11 -33.16
C PHE A 10 58.57 8.52 -32.94
N HIS A 11 57.67 7.54 -32.90
CA HIS A 11 56.36 7.75 -32.29
C HIS A 11 56.57 7.96 -30.78
N LEU A 12 56.43 9.22 -30.35
CA LEU A 12 56.26 9.56 -28.94
C LEU A 12 54.99 8.86 -28.46
N ILE A 13 55.17 7.70 -27.82
CA ILE A 13 54.10 7.06 -27.05
C ILE A 13 53.85 8.02 -25.89
N ASN A 14 52.78 8.81 -25.97
CA ASN A 14 52.31 9.57 -24.82
C ASN A 14 51.95 8.53 -23.75
N SER A 15 52.80 8.38 -22.74
CA SER A 15 52.47 7.61 -21.54
C SER A 15 51.23 8.26 -20.94
N ILE A 16 50.07 7.64 -21.13
CA ILE A 16 48.83 8.10 -20.52
C ILE A 16 49.01 7.87 -19.02
N ASN A 17 49.27 8.96 -18.29
CA ASN A 17 49.31 8.98 -16.83
C ASN A 17 47.86 8.99 -16.32
N GLY A 18 47.19 7.84 -16.41
CA GLY A 18 45.81 7.70 -15.99
C GLY A 18 45.08 6.51 -16.60
N CYS A 19 43.83 6.34 -16.21
CA CYS A 19 42.96 5.29 -16.71
C CYS A 19 42.22 5.76 -17.97
N VAL A 20 42.01 4.85 -18.90
CA VAL A 20 41.09 5.05 -20.04
C VAL A 20 39.86 4.18 -19.83
N HIS A 21 38.69 4.78 -19.74
CA HIS A 21 37.42 4.07 -19.53
C HIS A 21 36.30 4.70 -20.35
N ASP A 22 35.64 3.89 -21.18
CA ASP A 22 34.60 4.31 -22.13
C ASP A 22 35.00 5.53 -22.98
N GLY A 23 36.24 5.52 -23.50
CA GLY A 23 36.79 6.60 -24.31
C GLY A 23 37.24 7.86 -23.55
N ASN A 24 37.01 7.93 -22.24
CA ASN A 24 37.41 9.05 -21.38
C ASN A 24 38.74 8.79 -20.66
N ASN A 25 39.50 9.86 -20.39
CA ASN A 25 40.77 9.80 -19.65
C ASN A 25 40.56 10.31 -18.22
N TYR A 26 41.02 9.55 -17.23
CA TYR A 26 40.90 9.84 -15.80
C TYR A 26 42.28 9.86 -15.15
N LYS A 27 42.54 10.85 -14.29
CA LYS A 27 43.77 10.96 -13.49
C LYS A 27 43.71 10.05 -12.27
N ASP A 28 44.86 9.88 -11.62
CA ASP A 28 44.94 9.18 -10.33
C ASP A 28 44.01 9.81 -9.29
N GLY A 29 43.18 8.98 -8.67
CA GLY A 29 42.20 9.40 -7.66
C GLY A 29 40.89 9.97 -8.22
N ASP A 30 40.77 10.19 -9.54
CA ASP A 30 39.51 10.64 -10.13
C ASP A 30 38.40 9.60 -9.85
N THR A 31 37.22 10.11 -9.53
CA THR A 31 36.04 9.28 -9.28
C THR A 31 34.86 9.72 -10.14
N TRP A 32 34.05 8.77 -10.60
CA TRP A 32 32.85 9.03 -11.38
C TRP A 32 31.76 7.99 -11.08
N ILE A 33 30.54 8.29 -11.53
CA ILE A 33 29.39 7.39 -11.39
C ILE A 33 29.14 6.68 -12.71
N GLU A 34 29.17 5.35 -12.68
CA GLU A 34 28.87 4.47 -13.80
C GLU A 34 27.47 3.89 -13.63
N LYS A 35 26.66 3.96 -14.69
CA LYS A 35 25.27 3.43 -14.73
C LYS A 35 24.39 3.91 -13.57
N ASP A 36 24.60 5.15 -13.12
CA ASP A 36 23.92 5.78 -11.97
C ASP A 36 24.01 5.02 -10.63
N ALA A 37 24.87 4.00 -10.53
CA ALA A 37 24.85 3.05 -9.42
C ALA A 37 26.23 2.69 -8.88
N PHE A 38 27.30 2.76 -9.67
CA PHE A 38 28.63 2.33 -9.23
C PHE A 38 29.59 3.50 -9.16
N VAL A 39 30.28 3.65 -8.02
CA VAL A 39 31.31 4.66 -7.84
C VAL A 39 32.64 4.09 -8.28
N MET A 40 33.13 4.57 -9.41
CA MET A 40 34.38 4.15 -10.03
C MET A 40 35.52 5.03 -9.52
N ARG A 41 36.73 4.47 -9.45
CA ARG A 41 37.97 5.20 -9.16
C ARG A 41 39.07 4.75 -10.11
N CYS A 42 39.79 5.72 -10.67
CA CYS A 42 41.05 5.46 -11.32
C CYS A 42 42.18 5.47 -10.30
N ARG A 43 43.05 4.46 -10.33
CA ARG A 43 44.29 4.47 -9.54
C ARG A 43 45.42 3.70 -10.20
N MET A 44 46.64 4.02 -9.78
CA MET A 44 47.81 3.19 -10.08
C MET A 44 47.71 1.86 -9.32
N SER A 45 48.13 0.76 -9.95
CA SER A 45 48.32 -0.53 -9.30
C SER A 45 49.40 -0.43 -8.22
N GLU A 46 49.36 -1.33 -7.24
CA GLU A 46 50.26 -1.28 -6.07
C GLU A 46 51.74 -1.42 -6.44
N ASP A 47 52.05 -2.10 -7.54
CA ASP A 47 53.40 -2.25 -8.09
C ASP A 47 53.89 -1.03 -8.88
N GLY A 48 53.01 -0.03 -9.08
CA GLY A 48 53.32 1.20 -9.81
C GLY A 48 53.47 1.03 -11.33
N THR A 49 53.11 -0.13 -11.89
CA THR A 49 53.38 -0.45 -13.30
C THR A 49 52.19 -0.26 -14.23
N SER A 50 50.97 -0.21 -13.69
CA SER A 50 49.75 -0.19 -14.49
C SER A 50 48.65 0.70 -13.88
N TRP A 51 47.73 1.18 -14.72
CA TRP A 51 46.54 1.91 -14.27
C TRP A 51 45.35 0.96 -14.24
N MET A 52 44.56 1.04 -13.18
CA MET A 52 43.34 0.24 -13.03
C MET A 52 42.14 1.09 -12.65
N VAL A 53 40.99 0.69 -13.17
CA VAL A 53 39.69 1.20 -12.75
C VAL A 53 39.08 0.19 -11.79
N GLU A 54 38.68 0.66 -10.61
CA GLU A 54 37.99 -0.17 -9.63
C GLU A 54 36.67 0.45 -9.20
N ILE A 55 35.75 -0.41 -8.76
CA ILE A 55 34.55 0.01 -8.06
C ILE A 55 34.96 0.24 -6.60
N THR A 56 34.59 1.38 -6.04
CA THR A 56 34.88 1.75 -4.64
C THR A 56 33.63 1.81 -3.76
N GLY A 57 32.45 1.86 -4.38
CA GLY A 57 31.17 1.86 -3.69
C GLY A 57 30.00 1.86 -4.66
N CYS A 58 28.80 1.97 -4.09
CA CYS A 58 27.56 2.04 -4.83
C CYS A 58 26.81 3.33 -4.48
N LYS A 59 26.21 4.00 -5.46
CA LYS A 59 25.36 5.18 -5.27
C LYS A 59 23.89 4.75 -5.17
N ILE A 60 23.19 5.27 -4.16
CA ILE A 60 21.74 5.05 -4.01
C ILE A 60 20.94 6.21 -4.61
N PRO A 61 19.63 6.05 -4.88
CA PRO A 61 18.81 7.08 -5.52
C PRO A 61 18.77 8.44 -4.81
N SER A 62 18.91 8.48 -3.48
CA SER A 62 19.02 9.73 -2.72
C SER A 62 20.35 10.47 -2.93
N GLY A 63 21.29 9.88 -3.66
CA GLY A 63 22.58 10.47 -4.03
C GLY A 63 23.74 10.05 -3.12
N ALA A 64 23.45 9.42 -1.97
CA ALA A 64 24.48 8.96 -1.05
C ALA A 64 25.26 7.76 -1.61
N THR A 65 26.51 7.61 -1.16
CA THR A 65 27.41 6.53 -1.55
C THR A 65 27.63 5.55 -0.40
N ILE A 66 27.55 4.26 -0.69
CA ILE A 66 27.79 3.15 0.22
C ILE A 66 29.09 2.47 -0.19
N SER A 67 30.05 2.38 0.73
CA SER A 67 31.30 1.64 0.49
C SER A 67 31.03 0.15 0.24
N ILE A 68 31.93 -0.51 -0.48
CA ILE A 68 31.84 -1.97 -0.69
C ILE A 68 31.79 -2.71 0.64
N ASN A 69 30.96 -3.75 0.69
CA ASN A 69 30.64 -4.58 1.85
C ASN A 69 30.02 -3.82 3.02
N SER A 70 29.47 -2.63 2.76
CA SER A 70 28.76 -1.81 3.75
C SER A 70 27.27 -1.74 3.46
N THR A 71 26.53 -1.33 4.47
CA THR A 71 25.07 -1.18 4.46
C THR A 71 24.70 0.22 4.92
N MET A 72 23.63 0.78 4.37
CA MET A 72 23.08 2.07 4.78
C MET A 72 21.55 2.02 4.74
N VAL A 73 20.92 2.58 5.77
CA VAL A 73 19.47 2.78 5.80
C VAL A 73 19.14 4.12 5.15
N ASP A 74 18.22 4.11 4.19
CA ASP A 74 17.65 5.30 3.57
C ASP A 74 16.13 5.16 3.47
N GLY A 75 15.43 5.95 4.28
CA GLY A 75 13.98 5.84 4.47
C GLY A 75 13.56 4.42 4.91
N ASN A 76 12.68 3.80 4.13
CA ASN A 76 12.15 2.47 4.39
C ASN A 76 13.06 1.32 3.94
N TYR A 77 14.21 1.64 3.32
CA TYR A 77 15.06 0.64 2.72
C TYR A 77 16.40 0.55 3.41
N GLU A 78 16.88 -0.69 3.53
CA GLU A 78 18.26 -1.00 3.82
C GLU A 78 18.95 -1.33 2.50
N TRP A 79 19.94 -0.53 2.14
CA TRP A 79 20.74 -0.68 0.95
C TRP A 79 22.09 -1.29 1.31
N LYS A 80 22.51 -2.31 0.58
CA LYS A 80 23.79 -3.00 0.80
C LYS A 80 24.57 -3.08 -0.49
N CYS A 81 25.78 -2.54 -0.48
CA CYS A 81 26.73 -2.65 -1.58
C CYS A 81 27.66 -3.83 -1.25
N ALA A 82 27.54 -4.95 -1.95
CA ALA A 82 28.25 -6.18 -1.59
C ALA A 82 29.02 -6.77 -2.77
N LYS A 83 30.18 -7.36 -2.50
CA LYS A 83 30.86 -8.24 -3.47
C LYS A 83 30.28 -9.66 -3.34
N ASN A 84 29.75 -10.21 -4.43
CA ASN A 84 29.27 -11.59 -4.45
C ASN A 84 30.44 -12.58 -4.58
N ASN A 85 30.14 -13.88 -4.56
CA ASN A 85 31.15 -14.95 -4.64
C ASN A 85 31.92 -14.96 -5.97
N ASP A 86 31.30 -14.47 -7.05
CA ASP A 86 31.92 -14.34 -8.38
C ASP A 86 32.80 -13.08 -8.48
N GLY A 87 32.90 -12.30 -7.40
CA GLY A 87 33.66 -11.08 -7.33
C GLY A 87 32.97 -9.84 -7.93
N GLN A 88 31.71 -9.96 -8.35
CA GLN A 88 30.92 -8.85 -8.86
C GLN A 88 30.37 -8.00 -7.73
N ILE A 89 30.37 -6.68 -7.90
CA ILE A 89 29.73 -5.76 -6.96
C ILE A 89 28.24 -5.63 -7.30
N VAL A 90 27.39 -5.87 -6.30
CA VAL A 90 25.93 -5.83 -6.42
C VAL A 90 25.33 -4.88 -5.39
N MET A 91 24.35 -4.09 -5.81
CA MET A 91 23.49 -3.34 -4.92
C MET A 91 22.27 -4.19 -4.54
N GLN A 92 22.10 -4.43 -3.25
CA GLN A 92 20.96 -5.14 -2.68
C GLN A 92 20.04 -4.13 -1.98
N LYS A 93 18.73 -4.28 -2.17
CA LYS A 93 17.71 -3.43 -1.56
C LYS A 93 16.76 -4.31 -0.76
N ASN A 94 16.68 -4.08 0.55
CA ASN A 94 15.77 -4.77 1.46
C ASN A 94 14.87 -3.77 2.18
N LEU A 95 13.73 -4.22 2.70
CA LEU A 95 12.93 -3.42 3.62
C LEU A 95 13.64 -3.36 4.97
N ASN A 96 13.78 -2.14 5.49
CA ASN A 96 14.30 -1.90 6.83
C ASN A 96 13.29 -2.46 7.86
N ALA A 97 13.77 -3.12 8.91
CA ALA A 97 12.92 -3.55 10.02
C ALA A 97 12.12 -2.38 10.64
N ASN A 98 12.68 -1.17 10.62
CA ASN A 98 12.04 0.08 11.10
C ASN A 98 11.36 0.89 9.99
N ALA A 99 11.08 0.29 8.84
CA ALA A 99 10.31 0.93 7.79
C ALA A 99 8.94 1.39 8.30
N LYS A 100 8.53 2.57 7.83
CA LYS A 100 7.25 3.22 8.10
C LYS A 100 6.15 2.65 7.22
N CYS A 101 4.91 2.83 7.66
CA CYS A 101 3.71 2.53 6.91
C CYS A 101 3.10 3.86 6.47
N ASP A 102 3.28 4.24 5.21
CA ASP A 102 2.93 5.57 4.71
C ASP A 102 3.60 6.66 5.58
N GLU A 103 2.83 7.47 6.30
CA GLU A 103 3.29 8.49 7.23
C GLU A 103 3.52 8.00 8.67
N HIS A 104 3.11 6.77 8.99
CA HIS A 104 3.11 6.21 10.34
C HIS A 104 4.40 5.49 10.69
N GLN A 105 4.90 5.74 11.89
CA GLN A 105 6.11 5.13 12.42
C GLN A 105 5.89 3.68 12.83
N ARG A 106 6.97 2.89 12.89
CA ARG A 106 6.90 1.52 13.42
C ARG A 106 6.32 1.52 14.83
N GLY A 107 5.33 0.66 15.05
CA GLY A 107 4.63 0.48 16.31
C GLY A 107 3.44 1.43 16.51
N GLU A 108 3.32 2.47 15.70
CA GLU A 108 2.20 3.40 15.73
C GLU A 108 0.89 2.68 15.38
N GLU A 109 -0.18 3.01 16.09
CA GLU A 109 -1.54 2.59 15.79
C GLU A 109 -2.35 3.80 15.35
N TRP A 110 -3.14 3.66 14.28
CA TRP A 110 -3.97 4.75 13.76
C TRP A 110 -5.33 4.25 13.31
N ARG A 111 -6.31 5.14 13.40
CA ARG A 111 -7.67 4.90 12.90
C ARG A 111 -7.72 5.25 11.43
N GLU A 112 -8.26 4.33 10.64
CA GLU A 112 -8.73 4.60 9.29
C GLU A 112 -10.18 4.12 9.19
N LYS A 113 -11.11 5.08 9.09
CA LYS A 113 -12.56 4.83 9.16
C LYS A 113 -12.93 4.08 10.46
N SER A 114 -13.54 2.91 10.36
CA SER A 114 -13.94 2.05 11.48
C SER A 114 -12.89 1.01 11.85
N PHE A 115 -11.65 1.16 11.40
CA PHE A 115 -10.59 0.18 11.57
C PHE A 115 -9.38 0.80 12.29
N LEU A 116 -8.77 0.00 13.15
CA LEU A 116 -7.51 0.31 13.82
C LEU A 116 -6.39 -0.47 13.15
N TYR A 117 -5.43 0.24 12.60
CA TYR A 117 -4.23 -0.33 12.00
C TYR A 117 -3.02 -0.14 12.91
N LYS A 118 -1.99 -0.97 12.70
CA LYS A 118 -0.67 -0.85 13.31
C LYS A 118 0.42 -1.02 12.27
N CYS A 119 1.48 -0.23 12.39
CA CYS A 119 2.66 -0.42 11.56
C CYS A 119 3.59 -1.43 12.22
N GLU A 120 3.68 -2.62 11.64
CA GLU A 120 4.60 -3.66 12.10
C GLU A 120 5.96 -3.56 11.40
N ALA A 121 6.87 -4.49 11.72
CA ALA A 121 8.21 -4.51 11.16
C ALA A 121 8.17 -4.57 9.62
N GLY A 122 9.12 -3.91 8.98
CA GLY A 122 9.21 -3.90 7.51
C GLY A 122 8.15 -3.03 6.83
N GLY A 123 7.48 -2.12 7.56
CA GLY A 123 6.45 -1.26 6.99
C GLY A 123 5.15 -2.01 6.70
N GLN A 124 4.89 -3.10 7.42
CA GLN A 124 3.68 -3.90 7.24
C GLN A 124 2.49 -3.25 7.97
N LYS A 125 1.52 -2.75 7.20
CA LYS A 125 0.24 -2.28 7.72
C LYS A 125 -0.62 -3.48 8.15
N LYS A 126 -0.86 -3.62 9.45
CA LYS A 126 -1.68 -4.70 10.02
C LYS A 126 -2.99 -4.16 10.57
N LEU A 127 -4.10 -4.77 10.17
CA LEU A 127 -5.39 -4.54 10.80
C LEU A 127 -5.41 -5.20 12.19
N VAL A 128 -5.68 -4.43 13.23
CA VAL A 128 -5.63 -4.87 14.63
C VAL A 128 -7.03 -5.08 15.20
N ALA A 129 -7.95 -4.17 14.92
CA ALA A 129 -9.29 -4.18 15.47
C ALA A 129 -10.26 -3.35 14.63
N CYS A 130 -11.55 -3.51 14.88
CA CYS A 130 -12.54 -2.52 14.49
C CYS A 130 -12.72 -1.50 15.63
N LEU A 131 -13.13 -0.29 15.27
CA LEU A 131 -13.46 0.78 16.19
C LEU A 131 -14.94 1.17 15.99
N ALA A 132 -15.74 0.92 17.02
CA ALA A 132 -17.14 1.30 17.06
C ALA A 132 -17.31 2.77 17.52
N GLU A 133 -18.56 3.17 17.73
CA GLU A 133 -18.93 4.47 18.29
C GLU A 133 -18.17 4.73 19.61
N GLY A 134 -17.71 5.97 19.82
CA GLY A 134 -16.92 6.33 21.01
C GLY A 134 -15.49 5.78 21.05
N ASN A 135 -14.93 5.30 19.92
CA ASN A 135 -13.62 4.63 19.85
C ASN A 135 -13.54 3.30 20.63
N GLU A 136 -14.68 2.66 20.88
CA GLU A 136 -14.74 1.31 21.44
C GLU A 136 -14.00 0.31 20.53
N ARG A 137 -12.90 -0.24 21.03
CA ARG A 137 -12.10 -1.26 20.32
C ARG A 137 -12.77 -2.62 20.41
N ILE A 138 -12.97 -3.27 19.26
CA ILE A 138 -13.47 -4.64 19.13
C ILE A 138 -12.42 -5.44 18.35
N ASN A 139 -11.78 -6.42 18.97
CA ASN A 139 -10.75 -7.18 18.25
C ASN A 139 -11.38 -8.00 17.12
N ILE A 140 -10.56 -8.35 16.12
CA ILE A 140 -11.02 -9.13 14.97
C ILE A 140 -11.55 -10.49 15.44
N GLY A 141 -12.78 -10.82 15.01
CA GLY A 141 -13.52 -12.02 15.40
C GLY A 141 -14.42 -11.84 16.63
N GLU A 142 -14.28 -10.75 17.37
CA GLU A 142 -15.04 -10.50 18.59
C GLU A 142 -16.32 -9.69 18.36
N SER A 143 -17.18 -9.68 19.38
CA SER A 143 -18.37 -8.84 19.46
C SER A 143 -18.49 -8.15 20.82
N LYS A 144 -19.05 -6.94 20.83
CA LYS A 144 -19.39 -6.19 22.05
C LYS A 144 -20.83 -5.69 22.02
N GLU A 145 -21.42 -5.52 23.20
CA GLU A 145 -22.70 -4.84 23.34
C GLU A 145 -22.47 -3.33 23.52
N ILE A 146 -23.02 -2.53 22.60
CA ILE A 146 -22.88 -1.08 22.60
C ILE A 146 -24.26 -0.50 22.26
N ASN A 147 -24.81 0.35 23.14
CA ASN A 147 -26.08 1.05 22.92
C ASN A 147 -27.26 0.15 22.49
N GLY A 148 -27.35 -1.06 23.03
CA GLY A 148 -28.42 -2.01 22.69
C GLY A 148 -28.19 -2.79 21.38
N TYR A 149 -27.01 -2.69 20.77
CA TYR A 149 -26.56 -3.49 19.64
C TYR A 149 -25.49 -4.47 20.05
N THR A 150 -25.53 -5.69 19.52
CA THR A 150 -24.36 -6.57 19.45
C THR A 150 -23.56 -6.17 18.22
N VAL A 151 -22.46 -5.47 18.42
CA VAL A 151 -21.54 -5.02 17.38
C VAL A 151 -20.41 -6.04 17.21
N LYS A 152 -20.23 -6.57 15.99
CA LYS A 152 -19.25 -7.61 15.67
C LYS A 152 -18.21 -7.10 14.67
N CYS A 153 -16.94 -7.41 14.92
CA CYS A 153 -15.83 -7.20 13.98
C CYS A 153 -15.52 -8.53 13.28
N GLU A 154 -16.26 -8.86 12.24
CA GLU A 154 -16.20 -10.18 11.60
C GLU A 154 -15.13 -10.25 10.52
N LYS A 155 -14.32 -11.31 10.53
CA LYS A 155 -13.38 -11.65 9.46
C LYS A 155 -13.92 -12.81 8.63
N TYR A 156 -14.05 -12.61 7.33
CA TYR A 156 -14.43 -13.64 6.37
C TYR A 156 -13.22 -14.44 5.89
N GLU A 157 -13.46 -15.62 5.33
CA GLU A 157 -12.41 -16.52 4.82
C GLU A 157 -11.54 -15.87 3.73
N ASN A 158 -12.13 -14.98 2.92
CA ASN A 158 -11.41 -14.21 1.90
C ASN A 158 -10.51 -13.10 2.48
N GLY A 159 -10.42 -12.98 3.81
CA GLY A 159 -9.61 -11.99 4.51
C GLY A 159 -10.29 -10.63 4.74
N THR A 160 -11.50 -10.42 4.19
CA THR A 160 -12.27 -9.18 4.41
C THR A 160 -12.70 -9.07 5.86
N VAL A 161 -12.60 -7.88 6.44
CA VAL A 161 -13.10 -7.60 7.79
C VAL A 161 -14.21 -6.56 7.72
N VAL A 162 -15.33 -6.83 8.39
CA VAL A 162 -16.51 -5.96 8.41
C VAL A 162 -16.94 -5.71 9.85
N LEU A 163 -17.15 -4.45 10.18
CA LEU A 163 -17.84 -4.03 11.39
C LEU A 163 -19.34 -3.96 11.10
N HIS A 164 -20.16 -4.72 11.83
CA HIS A 164 -21.62 -4.65 11.71
C HIS A 164 -22.29 -4.79 13.07
N GLY A 165 -23.44 -4.11 13.24
CA GLY A 165 -24.26 -4.18 14.44
C GLY A 165 -25.56 -4.94 14.20
N MET A 166 -25.95 -5.79 15.13
CA MET A 166 -27.27 -6.40 15.19
C MET A 166 -27.99 -5.87 16.42
N ARG A 167 -29.20 -5.32 16.26
CA ARG A 167 -29.99 -4.84 17.40
C ARG A 167 -30.31 -6.02 18.31
N LYS A 168 -30.04 -5.88 19.61
CA LYS A 168 -30.41 -6.88 20.60
C LYS A 168 -31.94 -6.87 20.69
N GLY A 169 -32.59 -7.98 20.31
CA GLY A 169 -34.04 -8.10 20.37
C GLY A 169 -34.55 -7.83 21.78
N THR A 170 -35.73 -7.20 21.89
CA THR A 170 -36.37 -6.96 23.18
C THR A 170 -36.97 -8.28 23.69
N LEU A 171 -36.58 -8.72 24.89
CA LEU A 171 -37.21 -9.84 25.57
C LEU A 171 -38.59 -9.41 26.11
N ASN A 172 -39.64 -9.62 25.31
CA ASN A 172 -41.02 -9.68 25.82
C ASN A 172 -41.39 -11.16 25.98
N GLY A 173 -40.95 -11.79 27.07
CA GLY A 173 -41.18 -13.22 27.32
C GLY A 173 -40.19 -14.17 26.61
N THR A 174 -40.67 -15.32 26.12
CA THR A 174 -39.86 -16.41 25.52
C THR A 174 -39.51 -16.23 24.03
N THR A 175 -39.92 -15.13 23.40
CA THR A 175 -39.71 -14.90 21.96
C THR A 175 -38.80 -13.70 21.70
N PHE A 176 -37.71 -13.94 20.97
CA PHE A 176 -36.80 -12.91 20.47
C PHE A 176 -37.49 -12.12 19.35
N GLN A 177 -37.95 -10.90 19.63
CA GLN A 177 -38.53 -10.01 18.61
C GLN A 177 -37.46 -9.08 18.04
N VAL A 178 -37.10 -9.34 16.78
CA VAL A 178 -36.26 -8.45 15.98
C VAL A 178 -37.18 -7.47 15.27
N GLU A 179 -36.90 -6.17 15.42
CA GLU A 179 -37.66 -5.09 14.80
C GLU A 179 -36.71 -4.10 14.11
N CYS A 180 -37.13 -3.65 12.93
CA CYS A 180 -36.49 -2.57 12.20
C CYS A 180 -37.24 -1.26 12.47
N VAL A 181 -36.53 -0.14 12.42
CA VAL A 181 -37.12 1.19 12.60
C VAL A 181 -36.97 1.96 11.29
N ASP A 182 -38.05 2.56 10.82
CA ASP A 182 -38.04 3.35 9.58
C ASP A 182 -37.59 4.80 9.81
N SER A 183 -37.58 5.61 8.74
CA SER A 183 -37.14 7.01 8.80
C SER A 183 -38.01 7.91 9.69
N LYS A 184 -39.22 7.47 10.04
CA LYS A 184 -40.16 8.19 10.92
C LYS A 184 -40.12 7.68 12.36
N GLY A 185 -39.31 6.67 12.63
CA GLY A 185 -39.25 6.04 13.95
C GLY A 185 -40.31 4.95 14.16
N GLU A 186 -41.05 4.53 13.14
CA GLU A 186 -42.05 3.46 13.28
C GLU A 186 -41.37 2.09 13.29
N HIS A 187 -41.90 1.18 14.12
CA HIS A 187 -41.35 -0.15 14.34
C HIS A 187 -41.99 -1.18 13.40
N HIS A 188 -41.15 -1.95 12.73
CA HIS A 188 -41.52 -2.97 11.75
C HIS A 188 -41.00 -4.34 12.19
N ALA A 189 -41.88 -5.32 12.29
CA ALA A 189 -41.51 -6.67 12.70
C ALA A 189 -40.58 -7.35 11.68
N ALA A 190 -39.68 -8.22 12.13
CA ALA A 190 -38.89 -9.07 11.24
C ALA A 190 -39.78 -9.86 10.25
N GLY A 191 -39.40 -9.82 8.98
CA GLY A 191 -40.13 -10.39 7.85
C GLY A 191 -41.20 -9.47 7.25
N SER A 192 -41.50 -8.33 7.89
CA SER A 192 -42.43 -7.34 7.33
C SER A 192 -41.76 -6.44 6.29
N TRP A 193 -42.57 -5.79 5.46
CA TRP A 193 -42.15 -4.81 4.48
C TRP A 193 -42.97 -3.53 4.59
N TRP A 194 -42.38 -2.40 4.21
CA TRP A 194 -43.03 -1.10 4.23
C TRP A 194 -42.51 -0.21 3.11
N ILE A 195 -43.26 0.85 2.83
CA ILE A 195 -42.80 1.94 1.96
C ILE A 195 -42.27 3.07 2.83
N ASP A 196 -40.96 3.23 2.82
CA ASP A 196 -40.28 4.31 3.54
C ASP A 196 -40.23 5.56 2.68
N ASP A 197 -40.67 6.67 3.27
CA ASP A 197 -40.70 8.01 2.66
C ASP A 197 -41.30 8.04 1.23
N GLN A 198 -42.32 7.21 0.98
CA GLN A 198 -43.00 7.04 -0.33
C GLN A 198 -42.08 6.63 -1.51
N ARG A 199 -40.79 6.42 -1.25
CA ARG A 199 -39.75 6.26 -2.28
C ARG A 199 -39.07 4.91 -2.24
N PHE A 200 -39.08 4.22 -1.10
CA PHE A 200 -38.30 3.00 -0.93
C PHE A 200 -39.17 1.87 -0.40
N ASN A 201 -39.27 0.79 -1.16
CA ASN A 201 -39.85 -0.46 -0.66
C ASN A 201 -38.78 -1.23 0.09
N LYS A 202 -38.93 -1.33 1.42
CA LYS A 202 -37.96 -1.93 2.33
C LYS A 202 -38.53 -3.17 3.00
N THR A 203 -37.66 -4.11 3.35
CA THR A 203 -38.02 -5.28 4.17
C THR A 203 -37.10 -5.40 5.38
N CYS A 204 -37.67 -5.78 6.52
CA CYS A 204 -36.91 -6.09 7.72
C CYS A 204 -36.51 -7.56 7.66
N LEU A 205 -35.24 -7.86 7.46
CA LEU A 205 -34.77 -9.24 7.49
C LEU A 205 -34.83 -9.79 8.92
N ARG A 206 -34.89 -11.11 9.06
CA ARG A 206 -34.88 -11.79 10.38
C ARG A 206 -33.63 -11.49 11.21
N THR A 207 -32.58 -10.97 10.57
CA THR A 207 -31.34 -10.51 11.20
C THR A 207 -31.40 -9.09 11.75
N GLY A 208 -32.49 -8.35 11.51
CA GLY A 208 -32.63 -6.94 11.88
C GLY A 208 -32.00 -5.98 10.87
N LYS A 209 -31.47 -6.52 9.76
CA LYS A 209 -31.01 -5.72 8.63
C LYS A 209 -32.21 -5.25 7.81
N ILE A 210 -32.23 -3.96 7.50
CA ILE A 210 -33.16 -3.39 6.52
C ILE A 210 -32.57 -3.57 5.13
N ASP A 211 -33.33 -4.19 4.23
CA ASP A 211 -32.96 -4.37 2.82
C ASP A 211 -33.92 -3.59 1.93
N VAL A 212 -33.39 -2.84 0.96
CA VAL A 212 -34.20 -2.08 -0.01
C VAL A 212 -34.50 -3.01 -1.18
N ILE A 213 -35.76 -3.30 -1.46
CA ILE A 213 -36.16 -4.20 -2.56
C ILE A 213 -36.21 -3.43 -3.89
N ASN A 214 -36.78 -2.23 -3.86
CA ASN A 214 -36.93 -1.36 -5.02
C ASN A 214 -37.16 0.09 -4.57
N CYS A 215 -36.91 1.02 -5.48
CA CYS A 215 -37.38 2.39 -5.35
C CYS A 215 -38.70 2.58 -6.09
N ILE A 216 -39.48 3.58 -5.66
CA ILE A 216 -40.75 3.97 -6.26
C ILE A 216 -40.55 5.38 -6.83
N SER A 217 -40.74 5.52 -8.14
CA SER A 217 -40.71 6.83 -8.81
C SER A 217 -41.92 7.69 -8.40
N LYS A 218 -41.90 8.98 -8.75
CA LYS A 218 -43.05 9.88 -8.50
C LYS A 218 -44.35 9.36 -9.12
N ASP A 219 -44.25 8.66 -10.24
CA ASP A 219 -45.39 8.11 -10.98
C ASP A 219 -45.77 6.70 -10.49
N GLY A 220 -45.18 6.22 -9.39
CA GLY A 220 -45.49 4.93 -8.78
C GLY A 220 -44.78 3.73 -9.39
N ILE A 221 -43.92 3.95 -10.41
CA ILE A 221 -43.16 2.87 -11.06
C ILE A 221 -42.13 2.30 -10.08
N LYS A 222 -42.14 0.96 -9.92
CA LYS A 222 -41.17 0.23 -9.11
C LYS A 222 -39.90 -0.03 -9.90
N ILE A 223 -38.79 0.52 -9.43
CA ILE A 223 -37.47 0.43 -10.05
C ILE A 223 -36.62 -0.54 -9.20
N PRO A 224 -36.34 -1.76 -9.68
CA PRO A 224 -35.49 -2.70 -8.96
C PRO A 224 -34.06 -2.19 -8.83
N LEU A 225 -33.35 -2.65 -7.80
CA LEU A 225 -31.92 -2.44 -7.63
C LEU A 225 -31.13 -2.88 -8.87
N ASP A 226 -30.21 -2.01 -9.32
CA ASP A 226 -29.25 -2.25 -10.40
C ASP A 226 -29.89 -2.69 -11.72
N LYS A 227 -31.17 -2.36 -11.92
CA LYS A 227 -31.89 -2.59 -13.18
C LYS A 227 -32.35 -1.28 -13.77
N GLU A 228 -32.30 -1.23 -15.09
CA GLU A 228 -32.84 -0.13 -15.88
C GLU A 228 -34.32 -0.38 -16.19
N VAL A 229 -35.15 0.63 -15.98
CA VAL A 229 -36.56 0.64 -16.32
C VAL A 229 -36.84 1.87 -17.18
N ILE A 230 -37.42 1.67 -18.36
CA ILE A 230 -37.83 2.76 -19.26
C ILE A 230 -39.34 2.89 -19.19
N SER A 231 -39.83 4.10 -18.91
CA SER A 231 -41.26 4.45 -18.92
C SER A 231 -41.43 5.85 -19.46
N ASP A 232 -42.36 6.06 -20.39
CA ASP A 232 -42.69 7.37 -21.00
C ASP A 232 -41.44 8.17 -21.42
N ASP A 233 -40.56 7.53 -22.22
CA ASP A 233 -39.27 8.07 -22.68
C ASP A 233 -38.27 8.49 -21.57
N THR A 234 -38.59 8.21 -20.32
CA THR A 234 -37.71 8.46 -19.17
C THR A 234 -37.04 7.17 -18.73
N LYS A 235 -35.71 7.20 -18.65
CA LYS A 235 -34.88 6.09 -18.19
C LYS A 235 -34.61 6.21 -16.69
N TYR A 236 -35.08 5.23 -15.94
CA TYR A 236 -34.84 5.09 -14.50
C TYR A 236 -33.79 4.02 -14.23
N MET A 237 -32.83 4.34 -13.37
CA MET A 237 -31.88 3.36 -12.85
C MET A 237 -31.61 3.69 -11.37
N TYR A 238 -31.91 2.74 -10.49
CA TYR A 238 -31.54 2.86 -9.09
C TYR A 238 -30.24 2.10 -8.87
N VAL A 239 -29.18 2.85 -8.57
CA VAL A 239 -27.87 2.29 -8.24
C VAL A 239 -27.66 2.45 -6.75
N TYR A 240 -27.24 1.36 -6.09
CA TYR A 240 -26.80 1.44 -4.71
C TYR A 240 -25.48 2.23 -4.65
N LEU A 241 -25.57 3.53 -4.41
CA LEU A 241 -24.39 4.30 -3.99
C LEU A 241 -24.06 3.81 -2.58
N PHE A 242 -22.99 3.02 -2.45
CA PHE A 242 -22.31 2.76 -1.18
C PHE A 242 -21.77 4.09 -0.64
N GLN A 243 -22.67 4.95 -0.16
CA GLN A 243 -22.31 6.03 0.71
C GLN A 243 -22.24 5.38 2.08
N PHE A 244 -21.02 5.05 2.50
CA PHE A 244 -20.72 4.69 3.88
C PHE A 244 -21.31 5.80 4.75
N ILE A 245 -22.52 5.58 5.30
CA ILE A 245 -23.09 6.45 6.31
C ILE A 245 -22.28 6.17 7.56
N PHE A 246 -21.29 7.03 7.76
CA PHE A 246 -20.68 7.29 9.05
C PHE A 246 -21.77 7.80 9.98
N ILE A 247 -21.94 7.12 11.12
CA ILE A 247 -22.29 7.77 12.38
C ILE A 247 -21.01 7.77 13.20
#